data_AF-A0AA41V0Y3-F1
#
_entry.id   AF-A0AA41V0Y3-F1
#
_cell.length_a   1.000
_cell.length_b   1.000
_cell.length_c   1.000
_cell.angle_alpha   90.00
_cell.angle_beta   90.00
_cell.angle_gamma   90.00
#
_symmetry.space_group_name_H-M   'P 1'
#
loop_
_entity.id
_entity.type
_entity.pdbx_description
1 polymer ?
#
loop_
_entity_poly.entity_id
_entity_poly.type
_entity_poly.pdbx_seq_one_letter_code
_entity_poly.pdbx_strand_id
1 'polypeptide(L)' 'MQMLNDRGCLVGDFEVNETRAGFLAKFGDTFKTEDLDIKKSKRNDNTDEIYVFFADESKVGSKTVKTCCNPDEE' A
#
# COMPACT_ATOMS: atom_id res chain seq x y z
N MET A 1 -7.42 2.70 -3.09
CA MET A 1 -7.37 3.77 -2.07
C MET A 1 -8.69 3.98 -1.30
N GLN A 2 -9.86 3.61 -1.84
CA GLN A 2 -11.16 3.77 -1.16
C GLN A 2 -11.21 3.12 0.25
N MET A 3 -10.70 1.89 0.40
CA MET A 3 -10.64 1.18 1.67
C MET A 3 -9.90 1.96 2.77
N LEU A 4 -8.80 2.64 2.44
CA LEU A 4 -8.03 3.43 3.41
C LEU A 4 -8.78 4.71 3.78
N ASN A 5 -9.45 5.34 2.83
CA ASN A 5 -10.27 6.53 3.08
C ASN A 5 -11.45 6.22 4.03
N ASP A 6 -12.13 5.10 3.82
CA ASP A 6 -13.25 4.64 4.68
C ASP A 6 -12.79 4.36 6.12
N ARG A 7 -11.55 3.91 6.30
CA ARG A 7 -10.90 3.71 7.61
C ARG A 7 -10.41 5.00 8.28
N GLY A 8 -10.61 6.17 7.66
CA GLY A 8 -10.17 7.46 8.18
C GLY A 8 -8.68 7.76 8.01
N CYS A 9 -7.99 7.04 7.10
CA CYS A 9 -6.63 7.39 6.71
C CYS A 9 -6.62 8.69 5.90
N LEU A 10 -5.47 9.38 5.92
CA LEU A 10 -5.26 10.56 5.08
C LEU A 10 -5.09 10.17 3.61
N VAL A 11 -6.19 10.12 2.88
CA VAL A 11 -6.24 9.80 1.45
C VAL A 11 -6.83 11.00 0.70
N GLY A 12 -6.16 11.46 -0.35
CA GLY A 12 -6.67 12.52 -1.21
C GLY A 12 -7.66 12.01 -2.25
N ASP A 13 -8.60 12.85 -2.68
CA ASP A 13 -9.57 12.51 -3.74
C ASP A 13 -8.90 12.10 -5.05
N PHE A 14 -7.72 12.65 -5.36
CA PHE A 14 -6.94 12.27 -6.55
C PHE A 14 -6.43 10.83 -6.48
N GLU A 15 -6.15 10.30 -5.28
CA GLU A 15 -5.70 8.91 -5.09
C GLU A 15 -6.87 7.93 -5.24
N VAL A 16 -8.08 8.37 -4.88
CA VAL A 16 -9.31 7.59 -5.03
C VAL A 16 -9.79 7.58 -6.49
N ASN A 17 -9.67 8.72 -7.17
CA ASN A 17 -10.10 8.92 -8.55
C ASN A 17 -8.97 8.76 -9.57
N GLU A 18 -7.84 8.17 -9.18
CA GLU A 18 -6.70 7.93 -10.07
C GLU A 18 -7.15 7.09 -11.27
N THR A 19 -6.79 7.54 -12.48
CA THR A 19 -7.19 6.85 -13.70
C THR A 19 -6.22 5.72 -14.01
N ARG A 20 -6.68 4.69 -14.74
CA ARG A 20 -5.81 3.61 -15.22
C ARG A 20 -4.59 4.13 -16.00
N ALA A 21 -4.80 5.15 -16.84
CA ALA A 21 -3.72 5.76 -17.61
C ALA A 21 -2.70 6.48 -16.71
N GLY A 22 -3.17 7.23 -15.70
CA GLY A 22 -2.31 7.87 -14.71
C GLY A 22 -1.53 6.87 -13.87
N PHE A 23 -2.17 5.77 -13.48
CA PHE A 23 -1.52 4.65 -12.81
C PHE A 23 -0.41 4.03 -13.66
N LEU A 24 -0.70 3.67 -14.92
CA LEU A 24 0.30 3.11 -15.83
C LEU A 24 1.42 4.11 -16.16
N ALA A 25 1.14 5.42 -16.17
CA ALA A 25 2.17 6.45 -16.36
C ALA A 25 3.11 6.56 -15.14
N LYS A 26 2.60 6.29 -13.93
CA LYS A 26 3.38 6.29 -12.68
C LYS A 26 4.23 5.02 -12.54
N PHE A 27 3.63 3.86 -12.74
CA PHE A 27 4.23 2.56 -12.43
C PHE A 27 4.83 1.84 -13.65
N GLY A 28 4.47 2.27 -14.86
CA GLY A 28 4.88 1.62 -16.10
C GLY A 28 4.19 0.28 -16.36
N ASP A 29 4.65 -0.42 -17.39
CA ASP A 29 4.16 -1.75 -17.78
C ASP A 29 4.83 -2.86 -16.93
N THR A 30 6.07 -2.61 -16.47
CA THR A 30 6.83 -3.50 -15.58
C THR A 30 7.01 -2.82 -14.22
N PHE A 31 6.07 -3.06 -13.30
CA PHE A 31 6.19 -2.64 -11.91
C PHE A 31 6.52 -3.84 -11.02
N LYS A 32 7.27 -3.59 -9.95
CA LYS A 32 7.44 -4.55 -8.86
C LYS A 32 6.30 -4.38 -7.87
N THR A 33 5.91 -5.45 -7.19
CA THR A 33 4.87 -5.35 -6.16
C THR A 33 5.26 -4.43 -5.01
N GLU A 34 6.56 -4.33 -4.71
CA GLU A 34 7.15 -3.41 -3.72
C GLU A 34 6.85 -1.93 -4.03
N ASP A 35 6.74 -1.57 -5.32
CA ASP A 35 6.42 -0.20 -5.73
C ASP A 35 4.95 0.17 -5.42
N LEU A 36 4.11 -0.85 -5.23
CA LEU A 36 2.70 -0.70 -4.87
C LEU A 36 2.45 -0.70 -3.36
N ASP A 37 3.51 -0.68 -2.55
CA ASP A 37 3.39 -0.63 -1.10
C ASP A 37 2.86 0.73 -0.65
N ILE A 38 1.83 0.70 0.19
CA ILE A 38 1.08 1.86 0.63
C ILE A 38 1.21 1.98 2.14
N LYS A 39 1.83 3.06 2.59
CA LYS A 39 1.87 3.48 4.00
C LYS A 39 1.03 4.75 4.19
N LYS A 40 0.00 4.68 5.04
CA LYS A 40 -0.88 5.83 5.32
C LYS A 40 -1.19 5.95 6.81
N SER A 41 -0.94 7.13 7.35
CA SER A 41 -1.31 7.50 8.72
C SER A 41 -2.78 7.94 8.81
N LYS A 42 -3.39 7.86 10.00
CA LYS A 42 -4.74 8.39 10.23
C LYS A 42 -4.75 9.91 10.12
N ARG A 43 -5.88 10.47 9.67
CA ARG A 43 -6.04 11.93 9.49
C ARG A 43 -5.88 12.72 10.80
N ASN A 44 -6.27 12.11 11.92
CA ASN A 44 -6.29 12.76 13.24
C ASN A 44 -5.16 12.29 14.17
N ASP A 45 -4.41 11.26 13.79
CA ASP A 45 -3.38 10.67 14.63
C ASP A 45 -2.26 10.08 13.76
N ASN A 46 -1.05 10.59 13.91
CA ASN A 46 0.10 10.16 13.12
C ASN A 46 0.85 8.97 13.75
N THR A 47 0.41 8.48 14.91
CA THR A 47 0.99 7.29 15.57
C THR A 47 0.33 6.00 15.10
N ASP A 48 -0.92 6.09 14.62
CA ASP A 48 -1.65 5.02 13.95
C ASP A 48 -1.41 5.04 12.43
N GLU A 49 -0.65 4.07 11.93
CA GLU A 49 -0.37 3.89 10.51
C GLU A 49 -0.87 2.55 9.99
N ILE A 50 -1.41 2.55 8.77
CA ILE A 50 -1.76 1.32 8.05
C ILE A 50 -0.74 1.12 6.93
N TYR A 51 -0.10 -0.05 6.96
CA TYR A 51 0.77 -0.54 5.90
C TYR A 51 0.02 -1.60 5.08
N VAL A 52 -0.02 -1.43 3.77
CA VAL A 52 -0.59 -2.37 2.80
C VAL A 52 0.49 -2.68 1.78
N PHE A 53 0.83 -3.95 1.64
CA PHE A 53 1.80 -4.42 0.65
C PHE A 53 1.18 -5.52 -0.19
N PHE A 54 1.75 -5.75 -1.38
CA PHE A 54 1.32 -6.82 -2.27
C PHE A 54 2.41 -7.89 -2.33
N ALA A 55 2.10 -9.10 -1.85
CA ALA A 55 3.03 -10.21 -1.93
C ALA A 55 3.18 -10.66 -3.39
N ASP A 56 4.43 -10.85 -3.84
CA ASP A 56 4.76 -11.38 -5.17
C ASP A 56 4.44 -12.88 -5.28
N GLU A 57 4.47 -13.60 -4.15
CA GLU A 57 4.24 -15.04 -4.09
C GLU A 57 2.74 -15.39 -4.21
N SER A 58 2.39 -16.21 -5.20
CA SER A 58 1.03 -16.72 -5.42
C SER A 58 0.48 -17.56 -4.23
N LYS A 59 1.34 -18.03 -3.33
CA LYS A 59 0.98 -18.65 -2.04
C LYS A 59 1.82 -18.03 -0.93
N VAL A 60 1.18 -17.25 -0.07
CA VAL A 60 1.79 -16.65 1.11
C VAL A 60 2.21 -17.77 2.07
N GLY A 61 3.52 -18.02 2.16
CA GLY A 61 4.10 -18.94 3.15
C GLY A 61 4.25 -18.24 4.51
N SER A 62 4.44 -19.03 5.56
CA SER A 62 4.69 -18.51 6.92
C SER A 62 6.00 -17.72 7.07
N LYS A 63 6.84 -17.66 6.04
CA LYS A 63 8.03 -16.79 5.97
C LYS A 63 7.65 -15.37 5.57
N THR A 64 6.82 -15.23 4.53
CA THR A 64 6.33 -13.93 4.04
C THR A 64 5.63 -13.17 5.16
N VAL A 65 4.74 -13.84 5.92
CA VAL A 65 4.00 -13.23 7.07
C VAL A 65 4.94 -12.65 8.14
N LYS A 66 6.12 -13.25 8.36
CA LYS A 66 7.08 -12.75 9.37
C LYS A 66 7.74 -11.45 8.92
N THR A 67 8.11 -11.35 7.64
CA THR A 67 8.62 -10.10 7.04
C THR A 67 7.57 -8.99 7.09
N CYS A 68 6.28 -9.32 6.94
CA CYS A 68 5.19 -8.34 7.04
C CYS A 68 5.00 -7.77 8.46
N CYS A 69 5.29 -8.54 9.50
CA CYS A 69 5.16 -8.10 10.89
C CYS A 69 6.36 -7.26 11.36
N ASN A 70 7.53 -7.41 10.71
CA ASN A 70 8.77 -6.72 11.04
C ASN A 70 9.43 -6.14 9.77
N PRO A 71 8.86 -5.08 9.16
CA PRO A 71 9.44 -4.46 7.97
C PRO A 71 10.73 -3.65 8.25
N ASP A 72 11.05 -3.38 9.53
CA ASP A 72 12.25 -2.64 9.98
C ASP A 72 13.48 -3.54 10.27
N GLU A 73 13.37 -4.86 10.06
CA GLU A 73 14.47 -5.82 10.28
C GLU A 73 14.99 -6.38 8.94
N GLU A 74 15.55 -5.50 8.11
CA GLU A 74 16.47 -5.88 7.02
C GLU A 74 17.66 -4.90 6.92
#